data_AF-A0A3D0I056-F1
#
_entry.id   AF-A0A3D0I056-F1
#
_cell.length_a   1.000
_cell.length_b   1.000
_cell.length_c   1.000
_cell.angle_alpha   90.00
_cell.angle_beta   90.00
_cell.angle_gamma   90.00
#
_symmetry.space_group_name_H-M   'P 1'
#
loop_
_entity.id
_entity.type
_entity.pdbx_description
1 polymer ?
#
loop_
_entity_poly.entity_id
_entity_poly.type
_entity_poly.pdbx_seq_one_letter_code
_entity_poly.pdbx_strand_id
1 'polypeptide(L)'
;MASAASICALRCLALAALCAALGALLPAETVAQGMRSHPLPKGPRPLHEIAASADAIAIGTIASVSEGRIRVHDAIDVSGAVPADFDVKRAPSNPPVFQSGDRALLFLRGARPPYLLTDDPKENLVIPASGEVQWILAMRAFADARHDPAQLRTLYFEWIDGEDGTLRDLGVRGLADPAAPFQPISTDLLTERARRAVDPATASEVRRACASVALLSAESYARLLRDVLQPGTAVDAGVYETALQGALLQHGDPPEFSAALGRGLRSGEAAVRAVAVRYATNVPDPGLANEVERLAQQDPDPGVRQAAARALATQRER
;
A
#
# COMPACT_ATOMS: atom_id res chain seq x y z
N MET A 1 -29.27 7.92 -63.09
CA MET A 1 -27.93 8.48 -63.44
C MET A 1 -27.67 9.69 -62.55
N ALA A 2 -26.43 9.85 -62.08
CA ALA A 2 -25.97 10.75 -61.02
C ALA A 2 -26.50 10.44 -59.61
N SER A 3 -25.80 9.71 -58.75
CA SER A 3 -24.76 8.69 -58.88
C SER A 3 -24.54 8.24 -57.43
N ALA A 4 -24.29 6.96 -57.23
CA ALA A 4 -23.83 6.41 -55.96
C ALA A 4 -22.61 7.17 -55.39
N ALA A 5 -21.95 8.02 -56.18
CA ALA A 5 -20.95 9.00 -55.76
C ALA A 5 -21.39 9.92 -54.61
N SER A 6 -22.63 10.42 -54.55
CA SER A 6 -23.04 11.33 -53.47
C SER A 6 -23.25 10.61 -52.13
N ILE A 7 -23.71 9.37 -52.18
CA ILE A 7 -23.85 8.50 -50.99
C ILE A 7 -22.47 7.99 -50.56
N CYS A 8 -21.58 7.73 -51.52
CA CYS A 8 -20.19 7.37 -51.24
C CYS A 8 -19.42 8.52 -50.58
N ALA A 9 -19.63 9.76 -51.02
CA ALA A 9 -19.01 10.96 -50.42
C ALA A 9 -19.48 11.19 -48.97
N LEU A 10 -20.77 11.02 -48.69
CA LEU A 10 -21.32 11.08 -47.32
C LEU A 10 -20.79 9.95 -46.43
N ARG A 11 -20.62 8.73 -46.99
CA ARG A 11 -20.02 7.61 -46.27
C ARG A 11 -18.53 7.80 -46.01
N CYS A 12 -17.77 8.40 -46.93
CA CYS A 12 -16.35 8.72 -46.73
C CYS A 12 -16.15 9.84 -45.71
N LEU A 13 -17.02 10.85 -45.68
CA LEU A 13 -17.00 11.90 -44.65
C LEU A 13 -17.41 11.37 -43.27
N ALA A 14 -18.41 10.49 -43.20
CA ALA A 14 -18.79 9.83 -41.96
C ALA A 14 -17.69 8.87 -41.44
N LEU A 15 -16.99 8.15 -42.34
CA LEU A 15 -15.87 7.29 -41.98
C LEU A 15 -14.63 8.09 -41.56
N ALA A 16 -14.36 9.25 -42.19
CA ALA A 16 -13.29 10.16 -41.78
C ALA A 16 -13.58 10.80 -40.41
N ALA A 17 -14.83 11.17 -40.12
CA ALA A 17 -15.26 11.63 -38.81
C ALA A 17 -15.20 10.51 -37.75
N LEU A 18 -15.53 9.27 -38.12
CA LEU A 18 -15.40 8.11 -37.24
C LEU A 18 -13.92 7.78 -36.96
N CYS A 19 -13.03 7.85 -37.96
CA CYS A 19 -11.59 7.64 -37.79
C CYS A 19 -10.90 8.79 -37.03
N ALA A 20 -11.38 10.03 -37.14
CA ALA A 20 -10.90 11.14 -36.32
C ALA A 20 -11.39 11.03 -34.86
N ALA A 21 -12.62 10.56 -34.63
CA ALA A 21 -13.11 10.25 -33.29
C ALA A 21 -12.48 8.97 -32.70
N LEU A 22 -12.12 8.00 -33.54
CA LEU A 22 -11.31 6.82 -33.19
C LEU A 22 -9.81 7.10 -33.09
N GLY A 23 -9.32 8.24 -33.60
CA GLY A 23 -7.96 8.74 -33.37
C GLY A 23 -7.83 9.56 -32.09
N ALA A 24 -8.96 10.05 -31.55
CA ALA A 24 -9.07 10.49 -30.16
C ALA A 24 -9.21 9.30 -29.19
N LEU A 25 -9.36 8.08 -29.70
CA LEU A 25 -9.13 6.83 -28.99
C LEU A 25 -7.67 6.40 -29.23
N LEU A 26 -6.85 6.53 -28.17
CA LEU A 26 -5.52 5.93 -27.90
C LEU A 26 -4.35 6.94 -27.80
N PRO A 27 -3.58 6.96 -26.70
CA PRO A 27 -3.92 6.62 -25.32
C PRO A 27 -3.43 7.72 -24.34
N ALA A 28 -4.35 8.53 -23.81
CA ALA A 28 -4.06 9.32 -22.60
C ALA A 28 -4.41 8.55 -21.31
N GLU A 29 -4.79 7.27 -21.43
CA GLU A 29 -5.26 6.45 -20.31
C GLU A 29 -4.21 5.49 -19.74
N THR A 30 -3.04 5.31 -20.36
CA THR A 30 -2.01 4.43 -19.78
C THR A 30 -1.30 5.02 -18.56
N VAL A 31 -1.32 6.35 -18.38
CA VAL A 31 -0.80 7.00 -17.16
C VAL A 31 -1.89 7.10 -16.07
N ALA A 32 -3.17 7.16 -16.46
CA ALA A 32 -4.28 7.32 -15.54
C ALA A 32 -4.85 5.98 -15.01
N GLN A 33 -4.60 4.86 -15.69
CA GLN A 33 -5.07 3.54 -15.28
C GLN A 33 -4.11 2.84 -14.31
N GLY A 34 -2.82 3.21 -14.32
CA GLY A 34 -1.85 2.80 -13.30
C GLY A 34 -2.12 3.39 -11.90
N MET A 35 -2.97 4.42 -11.80
CA MET A 35 -3.35 5.04 -10.53
C MET A 35 -4.64 4.48 -9.90
N ARG A 36 -5.35 3.54 -10.55
CA ARG A 36 -6.69 3.08 -10.09
C ARG A 36 -6.72 1.72 -9.41
N SER A 37 -5.59 1.05 -9.22
CA SER A 37 -5.54 -0.29 -8.60
C SER A 37 -4.28 -0.49 -7.76
N HIS A 38 -3.93 0.46 -6.87
CA HIS A 38 -2.88 0.19 -5.89
C HIS A 38 -3.47 -0.66 -4.75
N PRO A 39 -2.90 -1.83 -4.41
CA PRO A 39 -3.40 -2.72 -3.35
C PRO A 39 -3.48 -2.08 -1.95
N LEU A 40 -2.85 -0.93 -1.74
CA LEU A 40 -2.81 -0.26 -0.44
C LEU A 40 -3.85 0.87 -0.37
N PRO A 41 -4.60 1.00 0.75
CA PRO A 41 -5.55 2.09 0.92
C PRO A 41 -4.85 3.44 0.75
N LYS A 42 -5.55 4.44 0.18
CA LYS A 42 -5.12 5.85 0.20
C LYS A 42 -4.76 6.22 1.64
N GLY A 43 -3.47 6.31 1.91
CA GLY A 43 -2.94 6.80 3.17
C GLY A 43 -1.98 7.96 2.91
N PRO A 44 -1.18 8.35 3.92
CA PRO A 44 -0.25 9.46 3.78
C PRO A 44 0.71 9.24 2.60
N ARG A 45 1.16 10.34 1.98
CA ARG A 45 2.19 10.29 0.94
C ARG A 45 3.45 9.56 1.44
N PRO A 46 4.21 8.91 0.54
CA PRO A 46 5.52 8.35 0.87
C PRO A 46 6.46 9.39 1.48
N LEU A 47 7.30 8.96 2.42
CA LEU A 47 8.17 9.87 3.18
C LEU A 47 9.10 10.70 2.29
N HIS A 48 9.60 10.10 1.21
CA HIS A 48 10.46 10.78 0.25
C HIS A 48 9.74 11.86 -0.57
N GLU A 49 8.44 11.73 -0.82
CA GLU A 49 7.66 12.80 -1.43
C GLU A 49 7.43 13.97 -0.46
N ILE A 50 7.09 13.67 0.80
CA ILE A 50 6.90 14.69 1.84
C ILE A 50 8.19 15.48 2.05
N ALA A 51 9.31 14.75 2.12
CA ALA A 51 10.64 15.32 2.33
C ALA A 51 11.21 16.06 1.11
N ALA A 52 10.71 15.80 -0.11
CA ALA A 52 11.23 16.42 -1.33
C ALA A 52 11.08 17.96 -1.33
N SER A 53 10.07 18.47 -0.64
CA SER A 53 9.83 19.92 -0.51
C SER A 53 10.36 20.52 0.80
N ALA A 54 10.98 19.71 1.66
CA ALA A 54 11.45 20.13 2.97
C ALA A 54 12.89 20.67 2.88
N ASP A 55 13.07 21.92 3.29
CA ASP A 55 14.37 22.57 3.45
C ASP A 55 15.09 22.08 4.72
N ALA A 56 14.31 21.68 5.74
CA ALA A 56 14.81 21.08 6.97
C ALA A 56 13.88 19.98 7.50
N ILE A 57 14.44 19.03 8.24
CA ILE A 57 13.73 17.98 8.98
C ILE A 57 14.17 18.08 10.44
N ALA A 58 13.21 18.15 11.34
CA ALA A 58 13.47 18.27 12.77
C ALA A 58 12.57 17.35 13.58
N ILE A 59 13.06 16.95 14.76
CA ILE A 59 12.26 16.30 15.79
C ILE A 59 12.17 17.26 16.97
N GLY A 60 10.97 17.65 17.37
CA GLY A 60 10.78 18.67 18.41
C GLY A 60 9.56 18.44 19.28
N THR A 61 9.51 19.11 20.42
CA THR A 61 8.37 19.06 21.35
C THR A 61 7.43 20.22 21.06
N ILE A 62 6.14 19.92 20.92
CA ILE A 62 5.11 20.93 20.67
C ILE A 62 4.81 21.66 21.99
N ALA A 63 5.27 22.91 22.12
CA ALA A 63 5.04 23.74 23.30
C ALA A 63 3.57 24.17 23.41
N SER A 64 3.03 24.67 22.28
CA SER A 64 1.67 25.19 22.22
C SER A 64 1.16 25.22 20.78
N VAL A 65 -0.14 24.99 20.61
CA VAL A 65 -0.84 25.11 19.32
C VAL A 65 -1.87 26.22 19.44
N SER A 66 -1.73 27.28 18.64
CA SER A 66 -2.64 28.42 18.61
C SER A 66 -3.17 28.68 17.19
N GLU A 67 -4.03 29.68 17.05
CA GLU A 67 -4.54 30.08 15.74
C GLU A 67 -3.38 30.60 14.87
N GLY A 68 -3.05 29.86 13.81
CA GLY A 68 -2.01 30.25 12.84
C GLY A 68 -0.56 30.00 13.27
N ARG A 69 -0.30 29.47 14.47
CA ARG A 69 1.06 29.15 14.95
C ARG A 69 1.13 27.85 15.74
N ILE A 70 2.26 27.18 15.60
CA ILE A 70 2.70 26.08 16.46
C ILE A 70 4.05 26.47 17.00
N ARG A 71 4.22 26.44 18.32
CA ARG A 71 5.51 26.70 18.95
C ARG A 71 6.19 25.38 19.25
N VAL A 72 7.46 25.28 18.87
CA VAL A 72 8.29 24.08 19.04
C VAL A 72 9.50 24.44 19.92
N HIS A 73 9.86 23.54 20.83
CA HIS A 73 11.07 23.63 21.65
C HIS A 73 11.83 22.30 21.68
N ASP A 74 13.05 22.31 22.23
CA ASP A 74 13.95 21.16 22.30
C ASP A 74 14.11 20.43 20.96
N ALA A 75 14.14 21.22 19.88
CA ALA A 75 14.25 20.69 18.53
C ALA A 75 15.64 20.12 18.27
N ILE A 76 15.66 18.94 17.66
CA ILE A 76 16.84 18.26 17.17
C ILE A 76 16.78 18.32 15.65
N ASP A 77 17.82 18.87 15.03
CA ASP A 77 17.99 18.84 13.58
C ASP A 77 18.36 17.42 13.12
N VAL A 78 17.56 16.92 12.17
CA VAL A 78 17.83 15.67 11.46
C VAL A 78 18.52 15.98 10.13
N SER A 79 18.04 17.01 9.43
CA SER A 79 18.60 17.49 8.16
C SER A 79 18.32 18.98 8.04
N GLY A 80 19.34 19.77 7.68
CA GLY A 80 19.23 21.23 7.63
C GLY A 80 19.18 21.86 9.04
N ALA A 81 19.81 23.02 9.20
CA ALA A 81 19.91 23.67 10.50
C ALA A 81 18.55 24.25 10.95
N VAL A 82 18.13 23.90 12.16
CA VAL A 82 17.00 24.52 12.86
C VAL A 82 17.42 25.02 14.23
N PRO A 83 16.87 26.15 14.73
CA PRO A 83 17.05 26.55 16.12
C PRO A 83 16.40 25.53 17.08
N ALA A 84 16.84 25.50 18.33
CA ALA A 84 16.21 24.67 19.37
C ALA A 84 14.74 25.06 19.65
N ASP A 85 14.43 26.36 19.50
CA ASP A 85 13.11 26.93 19.67
C ASP A 85 12.70 27.70 18.41
N PHE A 86 11.53 27.40 17.86
CA PHE A 86 11.00 28.12 16.70
C PHE A 86 9.48 28.05 16.60
N ASP A 87 8.94 28.92 15.75
CA ASP A 87 7.53 28.90 15.38
C ASP A 87 7.33 28.31 13.99
N VAL A 88 6.24 27.54 13.85
CA VAL A 88 5.74 27.06 12.57
C VAL A 88 4.44 27.79 12.24
N LYS A 89 4.40 28.39 11.05
CA LYS A 89 3.20 29.02 10.51
C LYS A 89 2.21 27.94 10.10
N ARG A 90 0.98 28.10 10.57
CA ARG A 90 -0.14 27.19 10.32
C ARG A 90 -1.18 27.87 9.44
N ALA A 91 -1.73 27.14 8.47
CA ALA A 91 -2.92 27.59 7.75
C ALA A 91 -4.17 27.40 8.64
N PRO A 92 -5.05 28.40 8.81
CA PRO A 92 -6.24 28.29 9.65
C PRO A 92 -7.21 27.20 9.19
N SER A 93 -7.27 26.95 7.88
CA SER A 93 -8.22 26.04 7.24
C SER A 93 -7.99 24.56 7.52
N ASN A 94 -6.80 24.18 8.02
CA ASN A 94 -6.41 22.78 8.20
C ASN A 94 -5.52 22.64 9.45
N PRO A 95 -6.12 22.46 10.64
CA PRO A 95 -5.39 22.24 11.88
C PRO A 95 -4.51 20.98 11.82
N PRO A 96 -3.20 21.06 12.10
CA PRO A 96 -2.42 19.87 12.44
C PRO A 96 -2.97 19.24 13.73
N VAL A 97 -2.90 17.91 13.82
CA VAL A 97 -3.50 17.12 14.92
C VAL A 97 -2.69 17.23 16.23
N PHE A 98 -1.55 17.92 16.20
CA PHE A 98 -0.66 18.04 17.34
C PHE A 98 -1.33 18.63 18.59
N GLN A 99 -0.94 18.09 19.74
CA GLN A 99 -1.27 18.56 21.07
C GLN A 99 -0.02 19.10 21.77
N SER A 100 -0.22 19.92 22.79
CA SER A 100 0.90 20.40 23.59
C SER A 100 1.53 19.21 24.35
N GLY A 101 2.84 19.10 24.31
CA GLY A 101 3.61 17.97 24.85
C GLY A 101 3.91 16.87 23.84
N ASP A 102 3.33 16.90 22.64
CA ASP A 102 3.65 15.91 21.59
C ASP A 102 5.11 16.04 21.18
N ARG A 103 5.79 14.89 21.00
CA ARG A 103 7.07 14.82 20.30
C ARG A 103 6.79 14.54 18.84
N ALA A 104 7.12 15.47 17.94
CA ALA A 104 6.72 15.41 16.54
C ALA A 104 7.92 15.38 15.59
N LEU A 105 7.79 14.62 14.50
CA LEU A 105 8.65 14.76 13.33
C LEU A 105 8.07 15.85 12.43
N LEU A 106 8.90 16.83 12.08
CA LEU A 106 8.50 18.04 11.37
C LEU A 106 9.26 18.14 10.06
N PHE A 107 8.53 18.19 8.95
CA PHE A 107 9.07 18.49 7.63
C PHE A 107 8.84 19.98 7.34
N LEU A 108 9.93 20.75 7.30
CA LEU A 108 9.91 22.20 7.35
C LEU A 108 10.35 22.82 6.03
N ARG A 109 9.60 23.81 5.56
CA ARG A 109 9.96 24.68 4.44
C ARG A 109 10.22 26.11 4.91
N GLY A 110 11.17 26.75 4.28
CA GLY A 110 11.69 28.08 4.59
C GLY A 110 13.12 28.01 5.12
N ALA A 111 13.98 28.92 4.66
CA ALA A 111 15.38 28.98 5.09
C ALA A 111 15.57 29.51 6.53
N ARG A 112 14.55 30.16 7.11
CA ARG A 112 14.56 30.74 8.46
C ARG A 112 13.15 30.73 9.08
N PRO A 113 13.01 30.73 10.42
CA PRO A 113 11.73 30.84 11.08
C PRO A 113 10.97 32.15 10.73
N PRO A 114 9.62 32.15 10.73
CA PRO A 114 8.76 31.00 11.02
C PRO A 114 8.67 30.05 9.81
N TYR A 115 8.84 28.75 10.07
CA TYR A 115 8.79 27.71 9.04
C TYR A 115 7.36 27.40 8.61
N LEU A 116 7.19 26.66 7.51
CA LEU A 116 5.93 26.07 7.07
C LEU A 116 6.04 24.54 7.13
N LEU A 117 4.97 23.85 7.53
CA LEU A 117 4.86 22.40 7.37
C LEU A 117 4.72 22.03 5.88
N THR A 118 5.40 20.97 5.42
CA THR A 118 5.26 20.44 4.06
C THR A 118 4.29 19.26 3.96
N ASP A 119 4.01 18.63 5.09
CA ASP A 119 3.03 17.57 5.29
C ASP A 119 1.59 18.13 5.36
N ASP A 120 0.64 17.33 4.87
CA ASP A 120 -0.78 17.55 5.16
C ASP A 120 -1.03 17.20 6.64
N PRO A 121 -1.95 17.89 7.36
CA PRO A 121 -2.29 17.55 8.75
C PRO A 121 -2.53 16.06 9.05
N LYS A 122 -3.01 15.28 8.08
CA LYS A 122 -3.24 13.83 8.22
C LYS A 122 -1.97 12.99 8.12
N GLU A 123 -0.86 13.59 7.71
CA GLU A 123 0.45 12.97 7.49
C GLU A 123 1.43 13.29 8.63
N ASN A 124 1.01 14.14 9.58
CA ASN A 124 1.77 14.47 10.78
C ASN A 124 2.16 13.22 11.58
N LEU A 125 3.44 13.13 11.95
CA LEU A 125 3.97 12.01 12.71
C LEU A 125 4.31 12.42 14.14
N VAL A 126 3.64 11.79 15.10
CA VAL A 126 3.96 11.89 16.53
C VAL A 126 4.80 10.67 16.91
N ILE A 127 5.95 10.93 17.51
CA ILE A 127 6.93 9.92 17.92
C ILE A 127 6.55 9.42 19.32
N PRO A 128 6.43 8.10 19.52
CA PRO A 128 6.20 7.55 20.84
C PRO A 128 7.40 7.82 21.76
N ALA A 129 7.15 8.20 23.01
CA ALA A 129 8.20 8.54 23.97
C ALA A 129 9.26 7.43 24.16
N SER A 130 8.86 6.16 24.04
CA SER A 130 9.76 5.01 24.16
C SER A 130 10.67 4.76 22.95
N GLY A 131 10.46 5.47 21.83
CA GLY A 131 11.13 5.23 20.54
C GLY A 131 11.98 6.38 20.04
N GLU A 132 12.17 7.45 20.83
CA GLU A 132 12.77 8.70 20.35
C GLU A 132 14.15 8.51 19.71
N VAL A 133 15.07 7.81 20.38
CA VAL A 133 16.43 7.58 19.86
C VAL A 133 16.39 6.79 18.55
N GLN A 134 15.55 5.76 18.48
CA GLN A 134 15.38 4.96 17.27
C GLN A 134 14.86 5.81 16.10
N TRP A 135 13.89 6.69 16.37
CA TRP A 135 13.34 7.61 15.38
C TRP A 135 14.35 8.65 14.90
N ILE A 136 15.15 9.21 15.79
CA ILE A 136 16.24 10.13 15.41
C ILE A 136 17.23 9.42 14.47
N LEU A 137 17.66 8.20 14.82
CA LEU A 137 18.58 7.42 14.01
C LEU A 137 17.96 7.05 12.65
N ALA A 138 16.71 6.60 12.62
CA ALA A 138 16.00 6.25 11.40
C ALA A 138 15.85 7.47 10.47
N MET A 139 15.47 8.63 11.01
CA MET A 139 15.28 9.83 10.20
C MET A 139 16.60 10.42 9.70
N ARG A 140 17.70 10.27 10.45
CA ARG A 140 19.05 10.62 9.97
C ARG A 140 19.49 9.71 8.83
N ALA A 141 19.34 8.39 9.00
CA ALA A 141 19.63 7.43 7.94
C ALA A 141 18.80 7.72 6.67
N PHE A 142 17.53 8.11 6.84
CA PHE A 142 16.69 8.55 5.73
C PHE A 142 17.19 9.84 5.09
N ALA A 143 17.57 10.85 5.87
CA ALA A 143 18.11 12.10 5.34
C ALA A 143 19.39 11.90 4.52
N ASP A 144 20.24 10.97 4.94
CA ASP A 144 21.46 10.60 4.21
C ASP A 144 21.12 9.81 2.94
N ALA A 145 20.19 8.85 3.04
CA ALA A 145 19.83 7.97 1.93
C ALA A 145 18.94 8.63 0.86
N ARG A 146 18.17 9.68 1.17
CA ARG A 146 17.16 10.26 0.26
C ARG A 146 17.72 10.79 -1.07
N HIS A 147 19.03 11.04 -1.14
CA HIS A 147 19.71 11.51 -2.34
C HIS A 147 20.37 10.38 -3.15
N ASP A 148 20.37 9.14 -2.63
CA ASP A 148 20.87 7.94 -3.31
C ASP A 148 19.71 6.92 -3.43
N PRO A 149 19.16 6.70 -4.64
CA PRO A 149 18.05 5.77 -4.83
C PRO A 149 18.32 4.35 -4.31
N ALA A 150 19.55 3.84 -4.45
CA ALA A 150 19.89 2.49 -4.02
C ALA A 150 19.93 2.37 -2.49
N GLN A 151 20.48 3.38 -1.81
CA GLN A 151 20.48 3.45 -0.35
C GLN A 151 19.07 3.62 0.20
N LEU A 152 18.26 4.50 -0.41
CA LEU A 152 16.88 4.72 0.01
C LEU A 152 16.02 3.45 -0.08
N ARG A 153 16.16 2.70 -1.18
CA ARG A 153 15.49 1.40 -1.34
C ARG A 153 15.93 0.41 -0.25
N THR A 154 17.23 0.35 0.03
CA THR A 154 17.80 -0.55 1.04
C THR A 154 17.28 -0.20 2.43
N LEU A 155 17.24 1.08 2.78
CA LEU A 155 16.71 1.57 4.04
C LEU A 155 15.23 1.20 4.24
N TYR A 156 14.38 1.36 3.21
CA TYR A 156 12.97 0.96 3.34
C TYR A 156 12.80 -0.55 3.54
N PHE A 157 13.66 -1.36 2.93
CA PHE A 157 13.69 -2.80 3.18
C PHE A 157 14.14 -3.13 4.61
N GLU A 158 15.14 -2.43 5.13
CA GLU A 158 15.58 -2.57 6.53
C GLU A 158 14.48 -2.18 7.52
N TRP A 159 13.74 -1.10 7.26
CA TRP A 159 12.61 -0.70 8.09
C TRP A 159 11.49 -1.73 8.11
N ILE A 160 11.25 -2.41 7.00
CA ILE A 160 10.27 -3.51 6.95
C ILE A 160 10.66 -4.64 7.90
N ASP A 161 11.94 -4.93 7.97
CA ASP A 161 12.53 -6.02 8.75
C ASP A 161 12.72 -5.67 10.22
N GLY A 162 12.66 -4.39 10.57
CA GLY A 162 12.80 -3.88 11.93
C GLY A 162 11.57 -4.08 12.81
N GLU A 163 11.68 -3.66 14.08
CA GLU A 163 10.64 -3.86 15.10
C GLU A 163 9.54 -2.78 15.07
N ASP A 164 9.87 -1.55 14.70
CA ASP A 164 8.93 -0.42 14.72
C ASP A 164 7.88 -0.54 13.60
N GLY A 165 6.61 -0.66 13.99
CA GLY A 165 5.51 -0.84 13.06
C GLY A 165 5.23 0.36 12.18
N THR A 166 5.47 1.57 12.66
CA THR A 166 5.26 2.79 11.88
C THR A 166 6.36 2.96 10.83
N LEU A 167 7.63 2.68 11.18
CA LEU A 167 8.72 2.66 10.20
C LEU A 167 8.52 1.56 9.15
N ARG A 168 8.05 0.37 9.56
CA ARG A 168 7.67 -0.71 8.65
C ARG A 168 6.60 -0.25 7.65
N ASP A 169 5.53 0.38 8.13
CA ASP A 169 4.46 0.90 7.27
C ASP A 169 4.97 1.98 6.31
N LEU A 170 5.85 2.88 6.78
CA LEU A 170 6.51 3.87 5.92
C LEU A 170 7.39 3.20 4.86
N GLY A 171 8.11 2.13 5.22
CA GLY A 171 8.92 1.34 4.29
C GLY A 171 8.08 0.68 3.20
N VAL A 172 6.96 0.04 3.57
CA VAL A 172 6.02 -0.54 2.59
C VAL A 172 5.48 0.53 1.66
N ARG A 173 5.02 1.68 2.19
CA ARG A 173 4.52 2.80 1.38
C ARG A 173 5.58 3.38 0.45
N GLY A 174 6.80 3.53 0.95
CA GLY A 174 7.94 4.02 0.18
C GLY A 174 8.25 3.13 -1.02
N LEU A 175 8.35 1.81 -0.80
CA LEU A 175 8.62 0.84 -1.87
C LEU A 175 7.45 0.66 -2.83
N ALA A 176 6.23 0.89 -2.36
CA ALA A 176 5.01 0.82 -3.15
C ALA A 176 4.82 2.00 -4.11
N ASP A 177 5.53 3.12 -3.90
CA ASP A 177 5.36 4.31 -4.72
C ASP A 177 5.93 4.12 -6.14
N PRO A 178 5.09 4.19 -7.19
CA PRO A 178 5.56 4.11 -8.57
C PRO A 178 6.40 5.31 -9.02
N ALA A 179 6.31 6.46 -8.34
CA ALA A 179 7.08 7.65 -8.64
C ALA A 179 8.47 7.67 -7.97
N ALA A 180 8.76 6.69 -7.09
CA ALA A 180 10.01 6.65 -6.37
C ALA A 180 11.23 6.48 -7.30
N PRO A 181 12.36 7.13 -7.02
CA PRO A 181 13.52 7.19 -7.92
C PRO A 181 14.26 5.85 -8.09
N PHE A 182 13.96 4.85 -7.28
CA PHE A 182 14.55 3.50 -7.33
C PHE A 182 13.66 2.48 -8.04
N GLN A 183 12.54 2.91 -8.62
CA GLN A 183 11.69 2.04 -9.44
C GLN A 183 12.31 1.83 -10.84
N PRO A 184 12.11 0.64 -11.43
CA PRO A 184 11.46 -0.54 -10.85
C PRO A 184 12.37 -1.30 -9.87
N ILE A 185 11.79 -1.88 -8.82
CA ILE A 185 12.50 -2.81 -7.92
C ILE A 185 12.74 -4.14 -8.65
N SER A 186 13.92 -4.73 -8.49
CA SER A 186 14.23 -6.00 -9.15
C SER A 186 13.35 -7.14 -8.65
N THR A 187 12.95 -8.01 -9.58
CA THR A 187 12.11 -9.18 -9.26
C THR A 187 12.76 -10.11 -8.25
N ASP A 188 14.09 -10.25 -8.25
CA ASP A 188 14.80 -11.08 -7.26
C ASP A 188 14.56 -10.60 -5.83
N LEU A 189 14.60 -9.29 -5.61
CA LEU A 189 14.34 -8.70 -4.29
C LEU A 189 12.88 -8.90 -3.88
N LEU A 190 11.93 -8.72 -4.81
CA LEU A 190 10.51 -8.91 -4.53
C LEU A 190 10.14 -10.39 -4.29
N THR A 191 10.78 -11.31 -5.01
CA THR A 191 10.64 -12.75 -4.81
C THR A 191 11.20 -13.18 -3.46
N GLU A 192 12.29 -12.58 -3.00
CA GLU A 192 12.77 -12.79 -1.63
C GLU A 192 11.75 -12.32 -0.59
N ARG A 193 11.05 -11.20 -0.83
CA ARG A 193 9.93 -10.77 0.03
C ARG A 193 8.78 -11.77 0.02
N ALA A 194 8.44 -12.36 -1.13
CA ALA A 194 7.44 -13.42 -1.19
C ALA A 194 7.83 -14.65 -0.34
N ARG A 195 9.11 -15.05 -0.34
CA ARG A 195 9.61 -16.15 0.50
C ARG A 195 9.52 -15.82 1.98
N ARG A 196 9.97 -14.63 2.37
CA ARG A 196 9.91 -14.18 3.77
C ARG A 196 8.49 -14.02 4.29
N ALA A 197 7.53 -13.69 3.42
CA ALA A 197 6.12 -13.60 3.79
C ALA A 197 5.52 -14.92 4.28
N VAL A 198 6.06 -16.07 3.85
CA VAL A 198 5.56 -17.40 4.22
C VAL A 198 6.52 -18.17 5.15
N ASP A 199 7.65 -17.57 5.52
CA ASP A 199 8.65 -18.18 6.38
C ASP A 199 8.20 -18.22 7.86
N PRO A 200 8.10 -19.40 8.49
CA PRO A 200 7.71 -19.52 9.91
C PRO A 200 8.70 -18.87 10.89
N ALA A 201 9.95 -18.66 10.51
CA ALA A 201 10.93 -17.98 11.36
C ALA A 201 10.77 -16.45 11.36
N THR A 202 10.09 -15.90 10.35
CA THR A 202 9.87 -14.45 10.24
C THR A 202 8.67 -14.02 11.08
N ALA A 203 8.78 -12.92 11.82
CA ALA A 203 7.69 -12.39 12.67
C ALA A 203 6.43 -12.01 11.85
N SER A 204 5.23 -12.19 12.43
CA SER A 204 3.94 -12.03 11.72
C SER A 204 3.79 -10.68 11.01
N GLU A 205 4.13 -9.58 11.68
CA GLU A 205 3.98 -8.25 11.08
C GLU A 205 4.98 -7.98 9.95
N VAL A 206 6.19 -8.54 10.04
CA VAL A 206 7.18 -8.50 8.95
C VAL A 206 6.69 -9.34 7.77
N ARG A 207 6.09 -10.52 8.02
CA ARG A 207 5.51 -11.36 6.97
C ARG A 207 4.43 -10.63 6.19
N ARG A 208 3.50 -9.94 6.88
CA ARG A 208 2.43 -9.15 6.25
C ARG A 208 2.98 -7.99 5.42
N ALA A 209 3.98 -7.27 5.93
CA ALA A 209 4.65 -6.23 5.15
C ALA A 209 5.37 -6.79 3.91
N CYS A 210 6.07 -7.92 4.06
CA CYS A 210 6.71 -8.62 2.94
C CYS A 210 5.69 -9.09 1.89
N ALA A 211 4.53 -9.60 2.33
CA ALA A 211 3.44 -10.01 1.43
C ALA A 211 2.94 -8.83 0.58
N SER A 212 2.72 -7.67 1.21
CA SER A 212 2.29 -6.45 0.52
C SER A 212 3.30 -5.99 -0.54
N VAL A 213 4.61 -6.01 -0.20
CA VAL A 213 5.66 -5.63 -1.15
C VAL A 213 5.83 -6.64 -2.28
N ALA A 214 5.58 -7.93 -2.03
CA ALA A 214 5.61 -8.96 -3.08
C ALA A 214 4.55 -8.73 -4.18
N LEU A 215 3.52 -7.90 -3.95
CA LEU A 215 2.52 -7.58 -4.97
C LEU A 215 3.02 -6.65 -6.07
N LEU A 216 4.21 -6.04 -5.90
CA LEU A 216 4.78 -5.09 -6.85
C LEU A 216 5.31 -5.74 -8.15
N SER A 217 5.40 -7.07 -8.21
CA SER A 217 5.75 -7.80 -9.43
C SER A 217 4.85 -9.02 -9.63
N ALA A 218 4.53 -9.28 -10.91
CA ALA A 218 3.74 -10.42 -11.34
C ALA A 218 4.34 -11.76 -10.85
N GLU A 219 5.67 -11.86 -10.92
CA GLU A 219 6.38 -13.08 -10.57
C GLU A 219 6.41 -13.31 -9.06
N SER A 220 6.66 -12.27 -8.27
CA SER A 220 6.71 -12.38 -6.81
C SER A 220 5.33 -12.64 -6.20
N TYR A 221 4.25 -12.05 -6.73
CA TYR A 221 2.91 -12.41 -6.24
C TYR A 221 2.54 -13.84 -6.64
N ALA A 222 2.85 -14.27 -7.88
CA ALA A 222 2.53 -15.63 -8.32
C ALA A 222 3.26 -16.67 -7.45
N ARG A 223 4.49 -16.34 -7.04
CA ARG A 223 5.25 -17.13 -6.07
C ARG A 223 4.55 -17.15 -4.70
N LEU A 224 4.17 -16.00 -4.16
CA LEU A 224 3.47 -15.89 -2.89
C LEU A 224 2.17 -16.72 -2.88
N LEU A 225 1.36 -16.60 -3.94
CA LEU A 225 0.10 -17.33 -4.09
C LEU A 225 0.32 -18.85 -4.11
N ARG A 226 1.36 -19.32 -4.80
CA ARG A 226 1.72 -20.73 -4.88
C ARG A 226 2.18 -21.29 -3.53
N ASP A 227 3.00 -20.52 -2.82
CA ASP A 227 3.65 -20.96 -1.59
C ASP A 227 2.73 -20.86 -0.36
N VAL A 228 1.76 -19.94 -0.35
CA VAL A 228 0.90 -19.76 0.83
C VAL A 228 0.09 -21.02 1.14
N LEU A 229 0.07 -21.38 2.43
CA LEU A 229 -0.56 -22.59 2.97
C LEU A 229 0.03 -23.91 2.45
N GLN A 230 1.22 -23.88 1.84
CA GLN A 230 1.96 -25.11 1.57
C GLN A 230 2.49 -25.73 2.87
N PRO A 231 2.70 -27.06 2.91
CA PRO A 231 3.34 -27.70 4.05
C PRO A 231 4.68 -27.05 4.39
N GLY A 232 4.89 -26.73 5.68
CA GLY A 232 6.12 -26.08 6.17
C GLY A 232 6.11 -24.55 6.10
N THR A 233 5.03 -23.91 5.62
CA THR A 233 4.89 -22.45 5.64
C THR A 233 4.15 -21.95 6.88
N ALA A 234 4.38 -20.68 7.22
CA ALA A 234 3.64 -19.98 8.26
C ALA A 234 2.17 -19.84 7.85
N VAL A 235 1.25 -20.19 8.75
CA VAL A 235 -0.17 -19.94 8.54
C VAL A 235 -0.54 -18.57 9.10
N ASP A 236 -0.89 -17.64 8.21
CA ASP A 236 -1.26 -16.27 8.57
C ASP A 236 -2.40 -15.82 7.64
N ALA A 237 -3.58 -15.57 8.21
CA ALA A 237 -4.76 -15.20 7.43
C ALA A 237 -4.59 -13.87 6.68
N GLY A 238 -3.80 -12.94 7.23
CA GLY A 238 -3.51 -11.66 6.59
C GLY A 238 -2.62 -11.84 5.36
N VAL A 239 -1.53 -12.62 5.48
CA VAL A 239 -0.67 -12.96 4.34
C VAL A 239 -1.43 -13.71 3.25
N TYR A 240 -2.29 -14.67 3.65
CA TYR A 240 -3.15 -15.39 2.73
C TYR A 240 -4.11 -14.48 1.98
N GLU A 241 -4.77 -13.56 2.68
CA GLU A 241 -5.65 -12.58 2.06
C GLU A 241 -4.90 -11.68 1.08
N THR A 242 -3.72 -11.16 1.46
CA THR A 242 -2.88 -10.35 0.58
C THR A 242 -2.49 -11.10 -0.70
N ALA A 243 -2.17 -12.39 -0.60
CA ALA A 243 -1.86 -13.22 -1.77
C ALA A 243 -3.07 -13.34 -2.73
N LEU A 244 -4.27 -13.56 -2.20
CA LEU A 244 -5.50 -13.63 -3.00
C LEU A 244 -5.83 -12.27 -3.65
N GLN A 245 -5.66 -11.16 -2.92
CA GLN A 245 -5.85 -9.81 -3.47
C GLN A 245 -4.89 -9.54 -4.64
N GLY A 246 -3.62 -9.96 -4.51
CA GLY A 246 -2.65 -9.88 -5.58
C GLY A 246 -3.10 -10.57 -6.86
N ALA A 247 -3.66 -11.78 -6.74
CA ALA A 247 -4.18 -12.53 -7.88
C ALA A 247 -5.34 -11.81 -8.59
N LEU A 248 -6.24 -11.18 -7.83
CA LEU A 248 -7.34 -10.42 -8.42
C LEU A 248 -6.86 -9.15 -9.15
N LEU A 249 -5.91 -8.42 -8.55
CA LEU A 249 -5.39 -7.19 -9.10
C LEU A 249 -4.56 -7.39 -10.37
N GLN A 250 -3.80 -8.49 -10.42
CA GLN A 250 -2.86 -8.79 -11.50
C GLN A 250 -3.45 -9.74 -12.56
N HIS A 251 -4.76 -10.02 -12.52
CA HIS A 251 -5.43 -11.00 -13.38
C HIS A 251 -4.70 -12.34 -13.41
N GLY A 252 -4.39 -12.86 -12.22
CA GLY A 252 -3.58 -14.06 -12.05
C GLY A 252 -4.20 -15.31 -12.63
N ASP A 253 -3.38 -16.36 -12.70
CA ASP A 253 -3.73 -17.64 -13.29
C ASP A 253 -4.97 -18.26 -12.60
N PRO A 254 -6.13 -18.36 -13.28
CA PRO A 254 -7.37 -18.80 -12.64
C PRO A 254 -7.28 -20.19 -11.97
N PRO A 255 -6.63 -21.20 -12.57
CA PRO A 255 -6.33 -22.47 -11.91
C PRO A 255 -5.56 -22.35 -10.60
N GLU A 256 -4.48 -21.55 -10.54
CA GLU A 256 -3.71 -21.37 -9.30
C GLU A 256 -4.54 -20.62 -8.25
N PHE A 257 -5.35 -19.64 -8.67
CA PHE A 257 -6.27 -18.95 -7.76
C PHE A 257 -7.30 -19.91 -7.15
N SER A 258 -7.95 -20.75 -7.97
CA SER A 258 -8.85 -21.81 -7.49
C SER A 258 -8.13 -22.79 -6.56
N ALA A 259 -6.89 -23.18 -6.90
CA ALA A 259 -6.09 -24.08 -6.07
C ALA A 259 -5.78 -23.47 -4.69
N ALA A 260 -5.39 -22.19 -4.65
CA ALA A 260 -5.13 -21.45 -3.42
C ALA A 260 -6.39 -21.30 -2.54
N LEU A 261 -7.55 -21.08 -3.16
CA LEU A 261 -8.85 -21.09 -2.46
C LEU A 261 -9.17 -22.46 -1.88
N GLY A 262 -8.95 -23.53 -2.65
CA GLY A 262 -9.12 -24.90 -2.18
C GLY A 262 -8.21 -25.23 -0.99
N ARG A 263 -6.95 -24.75 -0.99
CA ARG A 263 -6.06 -24.85 0.18
C ARG A 263 -6.65 -24.12 1.39
N GLY A 264 -7.12 -22.89 1.20
CA GLY A 264 -7.69 -22.06 2.26
C GLY A 264 -8.96 -22.65 2.90
N LEU A 265 -9.90 -23.15 2.10
CA LEU A 265 -11.14 -23.76 2.60
C LEU A 265 -10.90 -25.02 3.45
N ARG A 266 -9.78 -25.72 3.20
CA ARG A 266 -9.35 -26.91 3.97
C ARG A 266 -8.36 -26.60 5.09
N SER A 267 -8.03 -25.34 5.32
CA SER A 267 -7.08 -24.95 6.36
C SER A 267 -7.56 -25.36 7.76
N GLY A 268 -6.61 -25.73 8.64
CA GLY A 268 -6.90 -25.94 10.06
C GLY A 268 -7.32 -24.65 10.78
N GLU A 269 -6.93 -23.49 10.25
CA GLU A 269 -7.20 -22.19 10.86
C GLU A 269 -8.53 -21.60 10.41
N ALA A 270 -9.43 -21.34 11.37
CA ALA A 270 -10.76 -20.78 11.11
C ALA A 270 -10.71 -19.43 10.39
N ALA A 271 -9.75 -18.56 10.77
CA ALA A 271 -9.58 -17.26 10.12
C ALA A 271 -9.22 -17.40 8.62
N VAL A 272 -8.36 -18.36 8.27
CA VAL A 272 -8.01 -18.65 6.87
C VAL A 272 -9.22 -19.18 6.11
N ARG A 273 -9.99 -20.11 6.69
CA ARG A 273 -11.22 -20.62 6.07
C ARG A 273 -12.23 -19.50 5.84
N ALA A 274 -12.42 -18.60 6.80
CA ALA A 274 -13.31 -17.45 6.67
C ALA A 274 -12.90 -16.49 5.54
N VAL A 275 -11.58 -16.25 5.38
CA VAL A 275 -11.06 -15.50 4.23
C VAL A 275 -11.37 -16.24 2.93
N ALA A 276 -11.01 -17.53 2.81
CA ALA A 276 -11.22 -18.31 1.60
C ALA A 276 -12.68 -18.33 1.14
N VAL A 277 -13.63 -18.48 2.07
CA VAL A 277 -15.08 -18.43 1.81
C VAL A 277 -15.48 -17.12 1.11
N ARG A 278 -14.96 -15.97 1.56
CA ARG A 278 -15.29 -14.65 0.99
C ARG A 278 -14.89 -14.52 -0.48
N TYR A 279 -13.82 -15.17 -0.89
CA TYR A 279 -13.32 -15.12 -2.27
C TYR A 279 -13.90 -16.23 -3.14
N ALA A 280 -14.14 -17.43 -2.57
CA ALA A 280 -14.60 -18.62 -3.30
C ALA A 280 -15.93 -18.42 -4.02
N THR A 281 -16.88 -17.67 -3.45
CA THR A 281 -18.20 -17.47 -4.07
C THR A 281 -18.20 -16.54 -5.29
N ASN A 282 -17.06 -15.89 -5.59
CA ASN A 282 -16.90 -15.08 -6.79
C ASN A 282 -16.19 -15.82 -7.93
N VAL A 283 -15.83 -17.10 -7.73
CA VAL A 283 -15.16 -17.93 -8.74
C VAL A 283 -16.15 -18.97 -9.27
N PRO A 284 -16.29 -19.13 -10.60
CA PRO A 284 -17.16 -20.14 -11.19
C PRO A 284 -16.52 -21.54 -11.13
N ASP A 285 -16.29 -22.04 -9.92
CA ASP A 285 -15.70 -23.36 -9.65
C ASP A 285 -16.67 -24.19 -8.79
N PRO A 286 -17.33 -25.21 -9.37
CA PRO A 286 -18.28 -26.05 -8.64
C PRO A 286 -17.65 -26.80 -7.45
N GLY A 287 -16.36 -27.12 -7.55
CA GLY A 287 -15.64 -27.78 -6.45
C GLY A 287 -15.51 -26.88 -5.24
N LEU A 288 -15.22 -25.59 -5.46
CA LEU A 288 -15.19 -24.59 -4.39
C LEU A 288 -16.58 -24.32 -3.82
N ALA A 289 -17.61 -24.23 -4.67
CA ALA A 289 -18.98 -24.02 -4.22
C ALA A 289 -19.46 -25.14 -3.28
N ASN A 290 -19.26 -26.41 -3.66
CA ASN A 290 -19.60 -27.56 -2.82
C ASN A 290 -18.86 -27.54 -1.48
N GLU A 291 -17.60 -27.11 -1.48
CA GLU A 291 -16.82 -27.00 -0.25
C GLU A 291 -17.36 -25.89 0.67
N VAL A 292 -17.76 -24.74 0.12
CA VAL A 292 -18.42 -23.67 0.89
C VAL A 292 -19.76 -24.15 1.47
N GLU A 293 -20.55 -24.92 0.73
CA GLU A 293 -21.78 -25.54 1.25
C GLU A 293 -21.52 -26.51 2.40
N ARG A 294 -20.47 -27.34 2.28
CA ARG A 294 -20.04 -28.24 3.35
C ARG A 294 -19.65 -27.45 4.60
N LEU A 295 -18.87 -26.37 4.44
CA LEU A 295 -18.47 -25.51 5.56
C LEU A 295 -19.68 -24.84 6.24
N ALA A 296 -20.66 -24.36 5.48
CA ALA A 296 -21.87 -23.74 6.03
C ALA A 296 -22.65 -24.69 6.97
N GLN A 297 -22.62 -25.99 6.69
CA GLN A 297 -23.34 -27.01 7.45
C GLN A 297 -22.51 -27.62 8.60
N GLN A 298 -21.21 -27.83 8.36
CA GLN A 298 -20.40 -28.77 9.15
C GLN A 298 -19.10 -28.16 9.71
N ASP A 299 -18.74 -26.91 9.38
CA ASP A 299 -17.51 -26.34 9.94
C ASP A 299 -17.58 -26.30 11.48
N PRO A 300 -16.52 -26.67 12.22
CA PRO A 300 -16.52 -26.59 13.68
C PRO A 300 -16.70 -25.16 14.19
N ASP A 301 -16.22 -24.15 13.46
CA ASP A 301 -16.29 -22.75 13.85
C ASP A 301 -17.63 -22.10 13.44
N PRO A 302 -18.41 -21.56 14.39
CA PRO A 302 -19.71 -20.94 14.09
C PRO A 302 -19.59 -19.69 13.21
N GLY A 303 -18.49 -18.93 13.32
CA GLY A 303 -18.23 -17.76 12.50
C GLY A 303 -18.01 -18.14 11.04
N VAL A 304 -17.24 -19.21 10.79
CA VAL A 304 -17.06 -19.76 9.43
C VAL A 304 -18.38 -20.28 8.87
N ARG A 305 -19.19 -21.02 9.65
CA ARG A 305 -20.52 -21.47 9.21
C ARG A 305 -21.40 -20.29 8.79
N GLN A 306 -21.44 -19.24 9.61
CA GLN A 306 -22.23 -18.04 9.31
C GLN A 306 -21.71 -17.29 8.08
N ALA A 307 -20.40 -17.15 7.92
CA ALA A 307 -19.79 -16.51 6.76
C ALA A 307 -20.12 -17.27 5.47
N ALA A 308 -20.02 -18.61 5.49
CA ALA A 308 -20.32 -19.46 4.34
C ALA A 308 -21.81 -19.40 3.96
N ALA A 309 -22.72 -19.47 4.94
CA ALA A 309 -24.15 -19.34 4.70
C ALA A 309 -24.51 -17.98 4.07
N ARG A 310 -23.90 -16.88 4.55
CA ARG A 310 -24.09 -15.54 3.97
C ARG A 310 -23.58 -15.46 2.54
N ALA A 311 -22.38 -15.99 2.29
CA ALA A 311 -21.77 -15.96 0.96
C ALA A 311 -22.63 -16.72 -0.08
N LEU A 312 -23.18 -17.88 0.30
CA LEU A 312 -24.11 -18.66 -0.55
C LEU A 312 -25.44 -17.92 -0.79
N ALA A 313 -25.98 -17.24 0.22
CA ALA A 313 -27.20 -16.45 0.06
C ALA A 313 -27.00 -15.32 -0.97
N THR A 314 -25.90 -14.57 -0.86
CA THR A 314 -25.56 -13.50 -1.82
C THR A 314 -25.39 -14.01 -3.25
N GLN A 315 -24.90 -15.24 -3.44
CA GLN A 315 -24.75 -15.83 -4.78
C GLN A 315 -26.10 -16.19 -5.42
N ARG A 316 -27.12 -16.53 -4.63
CA ARG A 316 -28.47 -16.89 -5.12
C ARG A 316 -29.30 -15.66 -5.53
N GLU A 317 -28.93 -14.48 -5.05
CA GLU A 317 -29.59 -13.20 -5.36
C GLU A 317 -29.04 -12.54 -6.64
N ARG A 318 -27.95 -13.06 -7.20
CA ARG A 318 -27.32 -12.60 -8.45
C ARG A 318 -27.76 -13.45 -9.64
#